data_AF-A0ABD5WH62-F1
#
_entry.id   AF-A0ABD5WH62-F1
#
_cell.length_a   1.000
_cell.length_b   1.000
_cell.length_c   1.000
_cell.angle_alpha   90.00
_cell.angle_beta   90.00
_cell.angle_gamma   90.00
#
_symmetry.space_group_name_H-M   'P 1'
#
loop_
_entity.id
_entity.type
_entity.pdbx_description
1 polymer ?
#
loop_
_entity_poly.entity_id
_entity_poly.type
_entity_poly.pdbx_seq_one_letter_code
_entity_poly.pdbx_strand_id
1 'polypeptide(L)'
;MVFSGPDNVLHVLGHVLDETHPKHDPQVAARYEDKPLQLLELYDDFLGWVMDRMSDDDSMLVLSDHGHGPVYQTINLNSWLYDAGYLELQSRPWTRLKQFGYNHVYDAVETVMSELNLFSKLKMGVARTSGGGSGPDLAELLTISRKDIDWSETAAFTVASGGQIYLNTDDHREGAIPERKYDAVRERLREELLAIEHPERGESVIDSVLYGEDVYGDEYEDTRPDLVCMPAPGYQIQYPQTMKTKRVFADPPKTGSHTSMNEMHGIFYAWGGPVENETGVTVDLTDFAPTACSLLDVPVPAEMDGDVRDDVVDVSAERDSYDGKVEAKRAVREVVGELQE
;
A
#
# COMPACT_ATOMS: atom_id res chain seq x y z
N MET A 1 4.84 12.25 17.70
CA MET A 1 4.27 13.13 16.64
C MET A 1 4.43 12.43 15.31
N VAL A 2 3.55 12.67 14.33
CA VAL A 2 3.67 12.05 13.01
C VAL A 2 3.97 13.11 11.96
N PHE A 3 5.06 12.93 11.22
CA PHE A 3 5.49 13.84 10.17
C PHE A 3 5.24 13.21 8.79
N SER A 4 4.10 13.52 8.18
CA SER A 4 3.75 12.98 6.86
C SER A 4 4.35 13.75 5.69
N GLY A 5 5.08 14.85 5.96
CA GLY A 5 5.64 15.72 4.91
C GLY A 5 6.59 14.98 3.95
N PRO A 6 7.61 14.26 4.45
CA PRO A 6 8.57 13.54 3.62
C PRO A 6 7.89 12.53 2.70
N ASP A 7 6.96 11.72 3.21
CA ASP A 7 6.22 10.75 2.39
C ASP A 7 5.48 11.42 1.23
N ASN A 8 4.71 12.49 1.52
CA ASN A 8 3.98 13.21 0.48
C ASN A 8 4.91 13.87 -0.55
N VAL A 9 6.01 14.46 -0.08
CA VAL A 9 6.99 15.11 -0.96
C VAL A 9 7.68 14.09 -1.86
N LEU A 10 8.15 12.97 -1.31
CA LEU A 10 8.88 11.95 -2.05
C LEU A 10 7.97 11.20 -3.04
N HIS A 11 6.69 10.99 -2.71
CA HIS A 11 5.71 10.47 -3.66
C HIS A 11 5.57 11.34 -4.92
N VAL A 12 5.65 12.67 -4.77
CA VAL A 12 5.48 13.63 -5.87
C VAL A 12 6.79 13.94 -6.57
N LEU A 13 7.88 14.09 -5.82
CA LEU A 13 9.19 14.54 -6.31
C LEU A 13 10.19 13.39 -6.51
N GLY A 14 9.80 12.12 -6.39
CA GLY A 14 10.68 10.98 -6.67
C GLY A 14 11.38 11.09 -8.03
N HIS A 15 10.65 11.50 -9.08
CA HIS A 15 11.21 11.75 -10.42
C HIS A 15 12.21 12.92 -10.49
N VAL A 16 12.20 13.84 -9.53
CA VAL A 16 13.16 14.95 -9.48
C VAL A 16 14.49 14.47 -8.91
N LEU A 17 14.46 13.57 -7.93
CA LEU A 17 15.64 13.05 -7.26
C LEU A 17 16.38 11.98 -8.06
N ASP A 18 15.73 11.37 -9.05
CA ASP A 18 16.30 10.34 -9.91
C ASP A 18 16.36 10.82 -11.37
N GLU A 19 17.57 11.14 -11.83
CA GLU A 19 17.85 11.58 -13.21
C GLU A 19 17.48 10.52 -14.27
N THR A 20 17.42 9.24 -13.90
CA THR A 20 17.07 8.14 -14.81
C THR A 20 15.56 7.93 -14.95
N HIS A 21 14.76 8.60 -14.11
CA HIS A 21 13.32 8.43 -14.10
C HIS A 21 12.68 8.94 -15.41
N PRO A 22 11.74 8.21 -16.05
CA PRO A 22 11.14 8.61 -17.34
C PRO A 22 10.42 9.97 -17.33
N LYS A 23 9.91 10.37 -16.17
CA LYS A 23 9.28 11.69 -15.94
C LYS A 23 10.25 12.79 -15.48
N HIS A 24 11.56 12.51 -15.39
CA HIS A 24 12.54 13.50 -15.00
C HIS A 24 12.58 14.66 -16.00
N ASP A 25 12.49 15.88 -15.50
CA ASP A 25 12.65 17.11 -16.29
C ASP A 25 13.72 17.97 -15.62
N PRO A 26 14.88 18.21 -16.27
CA PRO A 26 15.98 18.98 -15.70
C PRO A 26 15.58 20.40 -15.27
N GLN A 27 14.59 21.03 -15.91
CA GLN A 27 14.11 22.37 -15.54
C GLN A 27 13.26 22.33 -14.26
N VAL A 28 12.49 21.26 -14.08
CA VAL A 28 11.73 21.01 -12.85
C VAL A 28 12.69 20.64 -11.73
N ALA A 29 13.67 19.79 -12.00
CA ALA A 29 14.67 19.36 -11.04
C ALA A 29 15.47 20.55 -10.49
N ALA A 30 16.02 21.40 -11.36
CA ALA A 30 16.74 22.62 -10.96
C ALA A 30 15.92 23.58 -10.08
N ARG A 31 14.59 23.46 -10.06
CA ARG A 31 13.70 24.27 -9.21
C ARG A 31 13.37 23.60 -7.88
N TYR A 32 13.38 22.27 -7.81
CA TYR A 32 12.80 21.51 -6.69
C TYR A 32 13.72 20.45 -6.08
N GLU A 33 14.91 20.19 -6.64
CA GLU A 33 15.85 19.15 -6.17
C GLU A 33 16.25 19.34 -4.70
N ASP A 34 16.41 20.58 -4.25
CA ASP A 34 16.76 20.87 -2.85
C ASP A 34 15.57 20.74 -1.90
N LYS A 35 14.33 20.63 -2.38
CA LYS A 35 13.13 20.72 -1.53
C LYS A 35 12.98 19.56 -0.54
N PRO A 36 13.23 18.30 -0.93
CA PRO A 36 13.22 17.19 0.01
C PRO A 36 14.25 17.41 1.13
N LEU A 37 15.47 17.85 0.79
CA LEU A 37 16.51 18.11 1.79
C LEU A 37 16.15 19.28 2.72
N GLN A 38 15.67 20.40 2.17
CA GLN A 38 15.20 21.56 2.96
C GLN A 38 14.07 21.18 3.94
N LEU A 39 13.22 20.22 3.57
CA LEU A 39 12.19 19.71 4.48
C LEU A 39 12.80 18.89 5.62
N LEU A 40 13.81 18.06 5.33
CA LEU A 40 14.53 17.31 6.36
C LEU A 40 15.32 18.24 7.29
N GLU A 41 15.96 19.28 6.75
CA GLU A 41 16.63 20.32 7.55
C GLU A 41 15.65 21.03 8.49
N LEU A 42 14.44 21.36 8.02
CA LEU A 42 13.40 21.94 8.88
C LEU A 42 13.00 21.00 10.03
N TYR A 43 13.00 19.69 9.79
CA TYR A 43 12.69 18.69 10.82
C TYR A 43 13.85 18.52 11.79
N ASP A 44 15.08 18.53 11.30
CA ASP A 44 16.29 18.54 12.13
C ASP A 44 16.30 19.75 13.07
N ASP A 45 16.04 20.97 12.56
CA ASP A 45 15.89 22.19 13.36
C ASP A 45 14.80 22.05 14.42
N PHE A 46 13.67 21.42 14.07
CA PHE A 46 12.58 21.17 15.00
C PHE A 46 12.98 20.18 16.10
N LEU A 47 13.67 19.09 15.76
CA LEU A 47 14.17 18.12 16.72
C LEU A 47 15.18 18.79 17.66
N GLY A 48 16.11 19.62 17.15
CA GLY A 48 17.00 20.42 17.97
C GLY A 48 16.27 21.34 18.94
N TRP A 49 15.20 22.00 18.48
CA TRP A 49 14.34 22.84 19.33
C TRP A 49 13.64 22.05 20.45
N VAL A 50 13.25 20.80 20.19
CA VAL A 50 12.71 19.88 21.21
C VAL A 50 13.80 19.49 22.19
N MET A 51 14.98 19.10 21.71
CA MET A 51 16.12 18.70 22.53
C MET A 51 16.56 19.80 23.50
N ASP A 52 16.56 21.07 23.08
CA ASP A 52 16.86 22.23 23.94
C ASP A 52 15.88 22.40 25.13
N ARG A 53 14.74 21.70 25.12
CA ARG A 53 13.69 21.76 26.15
C ARG A 53 13.55 20.47 26.95
N MET A 54 14.28 19.43 26.57
CA MET A 54 14.32 18.17 27.31
C MET A 54 15.11 18.36 28.61
N SER A 55 14.66 17.69 29.66
CA SER A 55 15.39 17.48 30.90
C SER A 55 16.24 16.21 30.80
N ASP A 56 17.15 16.01 31.76
CA ASP A 56 18.03 14.84 31.79
C ASP A 56 17.27 13.51 31.89
N ASP A 57 16.03 13.53 32.39
CA ASP A 57 15.16 12.36 32.53
C ASP A 57 14.29 12.10 31.28
N ASP A 58 14.28 13.01 30.29
CA ASP A 58 13.48 12.88 29.09
C ASP A 58 14.17 12.00 28.04
N SER A 59 13.36 11.31 27.24
CA SER A 59 13.80 10.51 26.09
C SER A 59 13.05 10.88 24.82
N MET A 60 13.75 10.87 23.71
CA MET A 60 13.20 11.10 22.37
C MET A 60 13.54 9.91 21.49
N LEU A 61 12.51 9.32 20.89
CA LEU A 61 12.63 8.29 19.87
C LEU A 61 12.08 8.84 18.55
N VAL A 62 12.85 8.69 17.48
CA VAL A 62 12.48 9.09 16.12
C VAL A 62 12.60 7.86 15.24
N LEU A 63 11.56 7.55 14.48
CA LEU A 63 11.56 6.41 13.57
C LEU A 63 10.79 6.73 12.29
N SER A 64 11.11 5.98 11.24
CA SER A 64 10.31 5.91 10.02
C SER A 64 9.59 4.56 9.98
N ASP A 65 8.31 4.59 9.63
CA ASP A 65 7.49 3.39 9.41
C ASP A 65 7.89 2.64 8.13
N HIS A 66 8.53 3.33 7.18
CA HIS A 66 9.06 2.74 5.96
C HIS A 66 10.20 3.61 5.36
N GLY A 67 10.90 3.06 4.36
CA GLY A 67 11.80 3.78 3.46
C GLY A 67 11.05 4.45 2.29
N HIS A 68 11.77 4.81 1.23
CA HIS A 68 11.15 5.33 0.01
C HIS A 68 12.04 5.09 -1.22
N GLY A 69 11.43 4.83 -2.37
CA GLY A 69 12.12 4.56 -3.63
C GLY A 69 11.35 5.10 -4.84
N PRO A 70 12.02 5.21 -6.00
CA PRO A 70 11.38 5.66 -7.24
C PRO A 70 10.38 4.63 -7.74
N VAL A 71 9.37 5.09 -8.48
CA VAL A 71 8.44 4.22 -9.22
C VAL A 71 8.41 4.63 -10.67
N TYR A 72 8.94 3.76 -11.52
CA TYR A 72 8.98 3.95 -12.96
C TYR A 72 7.69 3.49 -13.64
N GLN A 73 7.04 2.46 -13.09
CA GLN A 73 5.86 1.86 -13.72
C GLN A 73 4.94 1.16 -12.71
N THR A 74 3.64 1.11 -13.00
CA THR A 74 2.68 0.30 -12.25
C THR A 74 2.32 -0.99 -12.94
N ILE A 75 2.00 -2.01 -12.13
CA ILE A 75 1.51 -3.32 -12.55
C ILE A 75 0.05 -3.46 -12.12
N ASN A 76 -0.83 -3.83 -13.05
CA ASN A 76 -2.22 -4.16 -12.79
C ASN A 76 -2.38 -5.69 -12.79
N LEU A 77 -2.37 -6.28 -11.60
CA LEU A 77 -2.48 -7.74 -11.45
C LEU A 77 -3.82 -8.28 -11.93
N ASN A 78 -4.95 -7.57 -11.77
CA ASN A 78 -6.21 -8.07 -12.31
C ASN A 78 -6.23 -8.09 -13.83
N SER A 79 -5.60 -7.12 -14.48
CA SER A 79 -5.42 -7.15 -15.94
C SER A 79 -4.55 -8.33 -16.37
N TRP A 80 -3.49 -8.64 -15.61
CA TRP A 80 -2.66 -9.81 -15.87
C TRP A 80 -3.42 -11.13 -15.63
N LEU A 81 -4.14 -11.25 -14.52
CA LEU A 81 -4.98 -12.41 -14.20
C LEU A 81 -6.04 -12.65 -15.27
N TYR A 82 -6.61 -11.58 -15.84
CA TYR A 82 -7.53 -11.67 -16.97
C TYR A 82 -6.83 -12.20 -18.23
N ASP A 83 -5.67 -11.65 -18.58
CA ASP A 83 -4.92 -12.07 -19.76
C ASP A 83 -4.40 -13.51 -19.65
N ALA A 84 -4.07 -13.95 -18.42
CA ALA A 84 -3.64 -15.31 -18.10
C ALA A 84 -4.81 -16.31 -17.91
N GLY A 85 -6.06 -15.83 -17.91
CA GLY A 85 -7.26 -16.67 -17.81
C GLY A 85 -7.64 -17.14 -16.39
N TYR A 86 -7.15 -16.45 -15.36
CA TYR A 86 -7.58 -16.65 -13.96
C TYR A 86 -8.76 -15.78 -13.56
N LEU A 87 -8.96 -14.64 -14.23
CA LEU A 87 -10.08 -13.74 -14.01
C LEU A 87 -10.92 -13.67 -15.27
N GLU A 88 -12.23 -13.87 -15.13
CA GLU A 88 -13.17 -13.84 -16.25
C GLU A 88 -14.20 -12.72 -16.09
N LEU A 89 -14.65 -12.19 -17.23
CA LEU A 89 -15.67 -11.14 -17.28
C LEU A 89 -16.96 -11.69 -17.87
N GLN A 90 -18.09 -11.19 -17.36
CA GLN A 90 -19.41 -11.58 -17.85
C GLN A 90 -19.54 -11.30 -19.35
N SER A 91 -20.09 -12.26 -20.08
CA SER A 91 -20.31 -12.15 -21.53
C SER A 91 -21.52 -11.26 -21.91
N ARG A 92 -21.84 -10.24 -21.11
CA ARG A 92 -22.97 -9.34 -21.33
C ARG A 92 -22.63 -8.24 -22.34
N PRO A 93 -23.57 -7.81 -23.21
CA PRO A 93 -23.31 -6.73 -24.18
C PRO A 93 -22.81 -5.43 -23.54
N TRP A 94 -23.35 -5.08 -22.36
CA TRP A 94 -22.93 -3.91 -21.62
C TRP A 94 -21.49 -4.01 -21.09
N THR A 95 -21.10 -5.16 -20.53
CA THR A 95 -19.74 -5.42 -20.07
C THR A 95 -18.74 -5.39 -21.23
N ARG A 96 -19.09 -5.94 -22.40
CA ARG A 96 -18.27 -5.82 -23.62
C ARG A 96 -18.14 -4.38 -24.11
N LEU A 97 -19.21 -3.58 -24.02
CA LEU A 97 -19.17 -2.16 -24.37
C LEU A 97 -18.29 -1.38 -23.40
N LYS A 98 -18.40 -1.61 -22.10
CA LYS A 98 -17.51 -1.04 -21.08
C LYS A 98 -16.06 -1.43 -21.36
N GLN A 99 -15.79 -2.71 -21.64
CA GLN A 99 -14.45 -3.21 -21.97
C GLN A 99 -13.85 -2.47 -23.17
N PHE A 100 -14.63 -2.34 -24.26
CA PHE A 100 -14.21 -1.59 -25.43
C PHE A 100 -13.96 -0.10 -25.14
N GLY A 101 -14.93 0.57 -24.49
CA GLY A 101 -14.83 1.98 -24.16
C GLY A 101 -13.65 2.28 -23.23
N TYR A 102 -13.45 1.43 -22.22
CA TYR A 102 -12.39 1.59 -21.25
C TYR A 102 -10.99 1.35 -21.84
N ASN A 103 -10.85 0.36 -22.72
CA ASN A 103 -9.56 0.06 -23.36
C ASN A 103 -9.16 1.05 -24.46
N HIS A 104 -10.13 1.64 -25.18
CA HIS A 104 -9.84 2.39 -26.41
C HIS A 104 -10.20 3.88 -26.37
N VAL A 105 -11.13 4.27 -25.50
CA VAL A 105 -11.73 5.62 -25.53
C VAL A 105 -11.49 6.37 -24.23
N TYR A 106 -11.35 5.65 -23.11
CA TYR A 106 -11.23 6.28 -21.78
C TYR A 106 -10.05 7.24 -21.68
N ASP A 107 -8.86 6.86 -22.13
CA ASP A 107 -7.68 7.73 -22.02
C ASP A 107 -7.86 9.04 -22.81
N ALA A 108 -8.46 8.96 -23.99
CA ALA A 108 -8.76 10.14 -24.80
C ALA A 108 -9.81 11.04 -24.12
N VAL A 109 -10.86 10.43 -23.56
CA VAL A 109 -11.91 11.17 -22.84
C VAL A 109 -11.35 11.79 -21.57
N GLU A 110 -10.56 11.07 -20.79
CA GLU A 110 -9.93 11.54 -19.56
C GLU A 110 -8.98 12.70 -19.85
N THR A 111 -8.12 12.55 -20.87
CA THR A 111 -7.21 13.62 -21.31
C THR A 111 -7.99 14.88 -21.66
N VAL A 112 -8.99 14.77 -22.54
CA VAL A 112 -9.85 15.92 -22.94
C VAL A 112 -10.59 16.52 -21.75
N MET A 113 -11.13 15.68 -20.86
CA MET A 113 -11.88 16.14 -19.68
C MET A 113 -10.98 16.87 -18.67
N SER A 114 -9.72 16.44 -18.53
CA SER A 114 -8.71 17.08 -17.69
C SER A 114 -8.28 18.43 -18.29
N GLU A 115 -8.01 18.49 -19.59
CA GLU A 115 -7.63 19.72 -20.30
C GLU A 115 -8.73 20.78 -20.26
N LEU A 116 -9.98 20.37 -20.40
CA LEU A 116 -11.14 21.27 -20.37
C LEU A 116 -11.59 21.63 -18.93
N ASN A 117 -10.92 21.08 -17.92
CA ASN A 117 -11.24 21.23 -16.50
C ASN A 117 -12.72 20.90 -16.20
N LEU A 118 -13.29 19.93 -16.94
CA LEU A 118 -14.71 19.57 -16.82
C LEU A 118 -15.01 18.79 -15.55
N PHE A 119 -14.05 18.01 -15.03
CA PHE A 119 -14.20 17.26 -13.79
C PHE A 119 -14.47 18.16 -12.58
N SER A 120 -13.75 19.29 -12.47
CA SER A 120 -13.98 20.27 -11.40
C SER A 120 -15.35 20.94 -11.52
N LYS A 121 -15.80 21.24 -12.74
CA LYS A 121 -17.13 21.82 -13.01
C LYS A 121 -18.27 20.82 -12.74
N LEU A 122 -18.10 19.55 -13.09
CA LEU A 122 -19.09 18.50 -12.78
C LEU A 122 -19.19 18.26 -11.27
N LYS A 123 -18.05 18.12 -10.56
CA LYS A 123 -18.02 17.99 -9.09
C LYS A 123 -18.66 19.19 -8.39
N MET A 124 -18.39 20.41 -8.89
CA MET A 124 -18.92 21.66 -8.33
C MET A 124 -20.41 21.89 -8.62
N GLY A 125 -20.93 21.32 -9.70
CA GLY A 125 -22.37 21.30 -10.02
C GLY A 125 -23.18 20.35 -9.13
N VAL A 126 -22.61 19.20 -8.76
CA VAL A 126 -23.27 18.19 -7.90
C VAL A 126 -23.17 18.56 -6.42
N ALA A 127 -22.07 19.17 -5.99
CA ALA A 127 -21.87 19.60 -4.60
C ALA A 127 -22.86 20.68 -4.11
N ARG A 128 -23.61 21.33 -5.01
CA ARG A 128 -24.59 22.37 -4.65
C ARG A 128 -26.00 21.86 -4.33
N THR A 129 -26.27 20.56 -4.47
CA THR A 129 -27.63 20.04 -4.31
C THR A 129 -27.81 18.88 -3.33
N SER A 130 -26.75 18.39 -2.68
CA SER A 130 -26.93 17.37 -1.64
C SER A 130 -25.69 17.27 -0.74
N GLY A 131 -25.86 17.62 0.53
CA GLY A 131 -24.96 17.14 1.59
C GLY A 131 -25.14 15.62 1.69
N GLY A 132 -24.08 14.87 1.44
CA GLY A 132 -24.11 13.42 1.21
C GLY A 132 -23.61 13.11 -0.19
N GLY A 133 -22.31 12.81 -0.29
CA GLY A 133 -21.63 12.54 -1.56
C GLY A 133 -22.09 11.22 -2.16
N SER A 134 -23.12 11.27 -2.99
CA SER A 134 -23.55 10.15 -3.85
C SER A 134 -24.20 10.72 -5.12
N GLY A 135 -23.38 11.36 -5.95
CA GLY A 135 -23.68 11.47 -7.38
C GLY A 135 -23.35 10.14 -8.08
N PRO A 136 -23.93 9.83 -9.24
CA PRO A 136 -23.55 8.64 -10.00
C PRO A 136 -22.06 8.71 -10.30
N ASP A 137 -21.31 7.68 -9.88
CA ASP A 137 -19.89 7.58 -10.21
C ASP A 137 -19.77 7.28 -11.71
N LEU A 138 -19.52 8.35 -12.47
CA LEU A 138 -19.34 8.28 -13.91
C LEU A 138 -18.18 7.33 -14.26
N ALA A 139 -17.21 7.16 -13.36
CA ALA A 139 -16.12 6.21 -13.52
C ALA A 139 -16.64 4.76 -13.42
N GLU A 140 -17.38 4.38 -12.38
CA GLU A 140 -17.96 3.02 -12.25
C GLU A 140 -18.85 2.62 -13.45
N LEU A 141 -19.56 3.60 -14.03
CA LEU A 141 -20.39 3.40 -15.24
C LEU A 141 -19.57 3.13 -16.51
N LEU A 142 -18.38 3.73 -16.62
CA LEU A 142 -17.52 3.66 -17.79
C LEU A 142 -16.36 2.65 -17.66
N THR A 143 -16.13 2.14 -16.46
CA THR A 143 -15.03 1.22 -16.14
C THR A 143 -15.55 -0.17 -15.81
N ILE A 144 -14.68 -1.17 -15.98
CA ILE A 144 -14.95 -2.54 -15.54
C ILE A 144 -14.83 -2.57 -14.02
N SER A 145 -15.89 -3.04 -13.38
CA SER A 145 -16.02 -3.14 -11.92
C SER A 145 -16.14 -4.59 -11.48
N ARG A 146 -16.16 -4.83 -10.16
CA ARG A 146 -16.45 -6.15 -9.59
C ARG A 146 -17.78 -6.77 -10.06
N LYS A 147 -18.78 -5.94 -10.41
CA LYS A 147 -20.09 -6.42 -10.89
C LYS A 147 -20.01 -7.02 -12.30
N ASP A 148 -18.94 -6.72 -13.03
CA ASP A 148 -18.69 -7.18 -14.38
C ASP A 148 -17.87 -8.49 -14.42
N ILE A 149 -17.36 -8.96 -13.26
CA ILE A 149 -16.63 -10.23 -13.13
C ILE A 149 -17.62 -11.41 -13.19
N ASP A 150 -17.22 -12.45 -13.91
CA ASP A 150 -17.90 -13.75 -13.88
C ASP A 150 -17.24 -14.63 -12.81
N TRP A 151 -17.80 -14.62 -11.60
CA TRP A 151 -17.22 -15.33 -10.48
C TRP A 151 -17.18 -16.84 -10.69
N SER A 152 -18.19 -17.40 -11.39
CA SER A 152 -18.28 -18.85 -11.63
C SER A 152 -17.14 -19.41 -12.48
N GLU A 153 -16.47 -18.56 -13.25
CA GLU A 153 -15.32 -18.92 -14.10
C GLU A 153 -14.01 -18.23 -13.63
N THR A 154 -14.07 -17.38 -12.61
CA THR A 154 -12.90 -16.67 -12.06
C THR A 154 -12.24 -17.51 -10.98
N ALA A 155 -11.01 -17.92 -11.23
CA ALA A 155 -10.17 -18.69 -10.31
C ALA A 155 -9.42 -17.80 -9.30
N ALA A 156 -8.94 -16.62 -9.70
CA ALA A 156 -8.17 -15.74 -8.81
C ALA A 156 -8.44 -14.26 -9.08
N PHE A 157 -8.32 -13.43 -8.04
CA PHE A 157 -8.61 -12.00 -8.09
C PHE A 157 -7.85 -11.21 -7.02
N THR A 158 -7.73 -9.91 -7.21
CA THR A 158 -7.22 -8.96 -6.21
C THR A 158 -8.33 -8.04 -5.71
N VAL A 159 -8.23 -7.63 -4.44
CA VAL A 159 -9.29 -6.87 -3.73
C VAL A 159 -8.82 -5.48 -3.31
N ALA A 160 -7.62 -5.40 -2.75
CA ALA A 160 -7.01 -4.19 -2.22
C ALA A 160 -5.67 -3.93 -2.91
N SER A 161 -4.96 -2.90 -2.49
CA SER A 161 -3.57 -2.67 -2.91
C SER A 161 -2.60 -3.66 -2.31
N GLY A 162 -1.39 -3.70 -2.87
CA GLY A 162 -0.25 -4.34 -2.22
C GLY A 162 -0.09 -5.81 -2.59
N GLY A 163 -0.53 -6.20 -3.79
CA GLY A 163 -0.21 -7.52 -4.35
C GLY A 163 -0.93 -8.71 -3.74
N GLN A 164 -1.92 -8.48 -2.87
CA GLN A 164 -2.76 -9.53 -2.30
C GLN A 164 -3.61 -10.22 -3.37
N ILE A 165 -3.52 -11.54 -3.45
CA ILE A 165 -4.26 -12.40 -4.39
C ILE A 165 -5.08 -13.39 -3.59
N TYR A 166 -6.34 -13.53 -4.01
CA TYR A 166 -7.31 -14.44 -3.44
C TYR A 166 -7.73 -15.47 -4.50
N LEU A 167 -7.84 -16.74 -4.10
CA LEU A 167 -8.35 -17.85 -4.88
C LEU A 167 -9.83 -18.03 -4.58
N ASN A 168 -10.61 -18.26 -5.63
CA ASN A 168 -12.06 -18.42 -5.53
C ASN A 168 -12.42 -19.91 -5.48
N THR A 169 -12.35 -20.50 -4.30
CA THR A 169 -12.63 -21.91 -4.02
C THR A 169 -14.14 -22.20 -3.94
N ASP A 170 -14.52 -23.47 -4.13
CA ASP A 170 -15.92 -23.94 -4.20
C ASP A 170 -16.66 -24.01 -2.85
N ASP A 171 -15.99 -23.65 -1.75
CA ASP A 171 -16.61 -23.28 -0.49
C ASP A 171 -17.35 -21.93 -0.58
N HIS A 172 -17.00 -21.08 -1.55
CA HIS A 172 -17.76 -19.89 -1.92
C HIS A 172 -18.90 -20.23 -2.89
N ARG A 173 -20.01 -19.50 -2.80
CA ARG A 173 -21.23 -19.73 -3.59
C ARG A 173 -21.00 -19.79 -5.11
N GLU A 174 -20.06 -19.00 -5.61
CA GLU A 174 -19.70 -18.91 -7.04
C GLU A 174 -18.23 -19.33 -7.26
N GLY A 175 -17.73 -20.25 -6.42
CA GLY A 175 -16.35 -20.74 -6.48
C GLY A 175 -16.03 -21.51 -7.76
N ALA A 176 -14.89 -21.18 -8.38
CA ALA A 176 -14.44 -21.80 -9.62
C ALA A 176 -13.41 -22.92 -9.39
N ILE A 177 -12.74 -22.95 -8.23
CA ILE A 177 -11.69 -23.91 -7.90
C ILE A 177 -12.22 -24.98 -6.94
N PRO A 178 -12.31 -26.26 -7.36
CA PRO A 178 -12.55 -27.35 -6.42
C PRO A 178 -11.43 -27.46 -5.39
N GLU A 179 -11.77 -27.67 -4.11
CA GLU A 179 -10.81 -27.83 -3.00
C GLU A 179 -9.58 -28.70 -3.36
N ARG A 180 -9.79 -29.87 -3.98
CA ARG A 180 -8.73 -30.80 -4.42
C ARG A 180 -7.71 -30.23 -5.43
N LYS A 181 -8.00 -29.07 -6.03
CA LYS A 181 -7.14 -28.37 -6.99
C LYS A 181 -6.50 -27.12 -6.40
N TYR A 182 -6.87 -26.72 -5.19
CA TYR A 182 -6.42 -25.49 -4.54
C TYR A 182 -4.89 -25.34 -4.60
N ASP A 183 -4.14 -26.28 -4.02
CA ASP A 183 -2.67 -26.23 -3.97
C ASP A 183 -2.04 -26.18 -5.36
N ALA A 184 -2.57 -26.96 -6.30
CA ALA A 184 -2.05 -27.02 -7.66
C ALA A 184 -2.28 -25.72 -8.43
N VAL A 185 -3.42 -25.06 -8.24
CA VAL A 185 -3.73 -23.75 -8.84
C VAL A 185 -2.88 -22.67 -8.19
N ARG A 186 -2.76 -22.69 -6.86
CA ARG A 186 -1.96 -21.76 -6.06
C ARG A 186 -0.49 -21.77 -6.50
N GLU A 187 0.10 -22.96 -6.62
CA GLU A 187 1.51 -23.07 -7.01
C GLU A 187 1.75 -22.65 -8.45
N ARG A 188 0.88 -23.07 -9.38
CA ARG A 188 0.99 -22.64 -10.78
C ARG A 188 0.87 -21.12 -10.90
N LEU A 189 -0.10 -20.52 -10.20
CA LEU A 189 -0.30 -19.09 -10.20
C LEU A 189 0.94 -18.37 -9.65
N ARG A 190 1.51 -18.87 -8.56
CA ARG A 190 2.76 -18.37 -7.98
C ARG A 190 3.92 -18.40 -8.96
N GLU A 191 4.14 -19.52 -9.66
CA GLU A 191 5.19 -19.65 -10.68
C GLU A 191 4.98 -18.66 -11.85
N GLU A 192 3.75 -18.53 -12.35
CA GLU A 192 3.43 -17.65 -13.47
C GLU A 192 3.54 -16.16 -13.10
N LEU A 193 3.21 -15.79 -11.85
CA LEU A 193 3.40 -14.43 -11.31
C LEU A 193 4.88 -14.06 -11.18
N LEU A 194 5.71 -14.99 -10.72
CA LEU A 194 7.16 -14.81 -10.64
C LEU A 194 7.82 -14.72 -12.03
N ALA A 195 7.19 -15.29 -13.05
CA ALA A 195 7.66 -15.26 -14.44
C ALA A 195 7.23 -14.00 -15.22
N ILE A 196 6.57 -13.03 -14.58
CA ILE A 196 6.17 -11.80 -15.26
C ILE A 196 7.40 -10.94 -15.54
N GLU A 197 7.68 -10.74 -16.82
CA GLU A 197 8.75 -9.87 -17.30
C GLU A 197 8.19 -8.60 -17.96
N HIS A 198 8.94 -7.51 -17.88
CA HIS A 198 8.62 -6.29 -18.61
C HIS A 198 8.74 -6.53 -20.12
N PRO A 199 7.71 -6.25 -20.94
CA PRO A 199 7.66 -6.67 -22.34
C PRO A 199 8.77 -6.08 -23.22
N GLU A 200 9.29 -4.89 -22.87
CA GLU A 200 10.36 -4.24 -23.63
C GLU A 200 11.75 -4.39 -23.00
N ARG A 201 11.81 -4.64 -21.68
CA ARG A 201 13.07 -4.61 -20.92
C ARG A 201 13.54 -6.01 -20.52
N GLY A 202 12.64 -7.00 -20.50
CA GLY A 202 12.92 -8.40 -20.18
C GLY A 202 13.35 -8.64 -18.73
N GLU A 203 13.20 -7.67 -17.85
CA GLU A 203 13.48 -7.82 -16.42
C GLU A 203 12.23 -8.28 -15.67
N SER A 204 12.42 -8.99 -14.55
CA SER A 204 11.32 -9.36 -13.67
C SER A 204 10.68 -8.12 -13.04
N VAL A 205 9.36 -8.13 -12.94
CA VAL A 205 8.58 -7.03 -12.35
C VAL A 205 7.99 -7.39 -10.97
N ILE A 206 8.04 -8.68 -10.62
CA ILE A 206 7.68 -9.22 -9.30
C ILE A 206 8.96 -9.81 -8.70
N ASP A 207 9.34 -9.34 -7.51
CA ASP A 207 10.52 -9.82 -6.79
C ASP A 207 10.24 -11.13 -6.08
N SER A 208 9.10 -11.19 -5.38
CA SER A 208 8.69 -12.36 -4.61
C SER A 208 7.18 -12.51 -4.58
N VAL A 209 6.74 -13.76 -4.41
CA VAL A 209 5.34 -14.13 -4.19
C VAL A 209 5.31 -15.02 -2.95
N LEU A 210 4.83 -14.44 -1.85
CA LEU A 210 4.80 -15.03 -0.53
C LEU A 210 3.45 -15.75 -0.31
N TYR A 211 3.46 -16.80 0.50
CA TYR A 211 2.22 -17.43 0.93
C TYR A 211 1.56 -16.60 2.04
N GLY A 212 0.22 -16.56 2.06
CA GLY A 212 -0.53 -15.82 3.07
C GLY A 212 -0.18 -16.19 4.50
N GLU A 213 -0.04 -17.48 4.79
CA GLU A 213 0.34 -18.03 6.09
C GLU A 213 1.71 -17.54 6.56
N ASP A 214 2.66 -17.37 5.64
CA ASP A 214 4.01 -16.91 5.99
C ASP A 214 4.02 -15.41 6.37
N VAL A 215 3.07 -14.63 5.85
CA VAL A 215 2.98 -13.18 6.08
C VAL A 215 2.07 -12.83 7.25
N TYR A 216 0.90 -13.47 7.34
CA TYR A 216 -0.14 -13.11 8.30
C TYR A 216 -0.26 -14.12 9.45
N GLY A 217 0.32 -15.31 9.33
CA GLY A 217 0.11 -16.39 10.30
C GLY A 217 -1.29 -16.98 10.26
N ASP A 218 -1.55 -17.95 11.14
CA ASP A 218 -2.78 -18.76 11.13
C ASP A 218 -3.99 -18.08 11.78
N GLU A 219 -3.78 -17.02 12.57
CA GLU A 219 -4.89 -16.28 13.20
C GLU A 219 -5.85 -15.67 12.18
N TYR A 220 -5.37 -15.37 10.97
CA TYR A 220 -6.15 -14.74 9.92
C TYR A 220 -6.53 -15.70 8.78
N GLU A 221 -6.52 -17.02 9.00
CA GLU A 221 -6.80 -18.05 7.98
C GLU A 221 -8.03 -17.71 7.10
N ASP A 222 -9.14 -17.28 7.71
CA ASP A 222 -10.40 -16.99 7.00
C ASP A 222 -10.39 -15.69 6.17
N THR A 223 -9.40 -14.80 6.38
CA THR A 223 -9.41 -13.44 5.79
C THR A 223 -8.10 -13.04 5.10
N ARG A 224 -7.02 -13.79 5.34
CA ARG A 224 -5.72 -13.56 4.71
C ARG A 224 -5.79 -13.88 3.21
N PRO A 225 -5.00 -13.18 2.38
CA PRO A 225 -4.84 -13.57 0.98
C PRO A 225 -4.12 -14.90 0.85
N ASP A 226 -4.37 -15.62 -0.24
CA ASP A 226 -3.65 -16.87 -0.55
C ASP A 226 -2.20 -16.62 -0.98
N LEU A 227 -1.95 -15.51 -1.68
CA LEU A 227 -0.61 -15.09 -2.10
C LEU A 227 -0.43 -13.59 -1.93
N VAL A 228 0.79 -13.15 -1.65
CA VAL A 228 1.18 -11.73 -1.59
C VAL A 228 2.32 -11.49 -2.56
N CYS A 229 2.04 -10.74 -3.63
CA CYS A 229 3.06 -10.31 -4.59
C CYS A 229 3.78 -9.07 -4.09
N MET A 230 5.11 -9.13 -4.05
CA MET A 230 5.99 -8.01 -3.80
C MET A 230 6.58 -7.55 -5.13
N PRO A 231 6.37 -6.29 -5.55
CA PRO A 231 6.94 -5.78 -6.79
C PRO A 231 8.47 -5.70 -6.70
N ALA A 232 9.13 -5.86 -7.85
CA ALA A 232 10.53 -5.54 -7.99
C ALA A 232 10.78 -4.02 -7.76
N PRO A 233 11.98 -3.62 -7.31
CA PRO A 233 12.32 -2.20 -7.15
C PRO A 233 12.00 -1.39 -8.41
N GLY A 234 11.42 -0.20 -8.24
CA GLY A 234 10.99 0.64 -9.36
C GLY A 234 9.59 0.32 -9.90
N TYR A 235 8.93 -0.74 -9.42
CA TYR A 235 7.54 -1.07 -9.77
C TYR A 235 6.59 -0.89 -8.59
N GLN A 236 5.32 -0.64 -8.91
CA GLN A 236 4.24 -0.57 -7.92
C GLN A 236 3.03 -1.37 -8.39
N ILE A 237 2.47 -2.21 -7.52
CA ILE A 237 1.20 -2.90 -7.81
C ILE A 237 0.05 -1.91 -7.56
N GLN A 238 -0.76 -1.65 -8.59
CA GLN A 238 -1.83 -0.66 -8.55
C GLN A 238 -3.08 -1.21 -7.86
N TYR A 239 -3.82 -0.32 -7.18
CA TYR A 239 -5.15 -0.62 -6.66
C TYR A 239 -6.12 -1.08 -7.77
N PRO A 240 -6.93 -2.12 -7.53
CA PRO A 240 -7.82 -2.69 -8.55
C PRO A 240 -9.11 -1.88 -8.82
N GLN A 241 -9.16 -0.57 -8.48
CA GLN A 241 -10.42 0.19 -8.50
C GLN A 241 -11.11 0.22 -9.87
N THR A 242 -10.34 0.14 -10.96
CA THR A 242 -10.86 0.08 -12.34
C THR A 242 -9.93 -0.76 -13.20
N MET A 243 -10.45 -1.78 -13.89
CA MET A 243 -9.60 -2.72 -14.65
C MET A 243 -9.57 -2.37 -16.14
N LYS A 244 -8.41 -1.98 -16.67
CA LYS A 244 -8.16 -1.93 -18.12
C LYS A 244 -7.79 -3.34 -18.56
N THR A 245 -8.72 -4.07 -19.16
CA THR A 245 -8.37 -5.38 -19.73
C THR A 245 -7.25 -5.21 -20.77
N LYS A 246 -6.23 -6.07 -20.74
CA LYS A 246 -5.04 -6.00 -21.62
C LYS A 246 -4.06 -4.84 -21.37
N ARG A 247 -4.09 -4.21 -20.20
CA ARG A 247 -3.06 -3.23 -19.81
C ARG A 247 -2.47 -3.59 -18.45
N VAL A 248 -1.56 -4.56 -18.49
CA VAL A 248 -0.78 -4.99 -17.32
C VAL A 248 0.11 -3.86 -16.82
N PHE A 249 0.70 -3.06 -17.72
CA PHE A 249 1.62 -1.99 -17.37
C PHE A 249 1.01 -0.61 -17.63
N ALA A 250 1.17 0.31 -16.68
CA ALA A 250 0.67 1.68 -16.79
C ALA A 250 1.64 2.70 -16.21
N ASP A 251 1.40 3.97 -16.55
CA ASP A 251 2.13 5.08 -15.95
C ASP A 251 1.75 5.21 -14.48
N PRO A 252 2.73 5.40 -13.58
CA PRO A 252 2.45 5.45 -12.17
C PRO A 252 1.79 6.79 -11.81
N PRO A 253 0.78 6.79 -10.92
CA PRO A 253 0.10 8.02 -10.49
C PRO A 253 0.99 8.92 -9.62
N LYS A 254 1.98 8.30 -8.97
CA LYS A 254 3.04 8.92 -8.16
C LYS A 254 4.39 8.54 -8.76
N THR A 255 5.46 9.24 -8.39
CA THR A 255 6.81 8.99 -8.93
C THR A 255 7.78 8.38 -7.91
N GLY A 256 7.36 8.30 -6.66
CA GLY A 256 7.98 7.49 -5.61
C GLY A 256 6.93 6.69 -4.86
N SER A 257 7.36 5.65 -4.14
CA SER A 257 6.53 4.78 -3.29
C SER A 257 7.39 4.05 -2.26
N HIS A 258 6.75 3.21 -1.45
CA HIS A 258 7.34 2.40 -0.39
C HIS A 258 6.79 0.96 -0.45
N THR A 259 6.83 0.34 -1.63
CA THR A 259 6.08 -0.92 -1.90
C THR A 259 6.96 -2.11 -2.26
N SER A 260 8.28 -1.94 -2.41
CA SER A 260 9.21 -3.04 -2.67
C SER A 260 10.08 -3.33 -1.45
N MET A 261 10.82 -4.44 -1.50
CA MET A 261 11.73 -4.83 -0.42
C MET A 261 12.82 -3.78 -0.12
N ASN A 262 13.20 -2.95 -1.10
CA ASN A 262 14.19 -1.90 -0.89
C ASN A 262 13.69 -0.78 0.02
N GLU A 263 12.37 -0.61 0.16
CA GLU A 263 11.77 0.43 0.99
C GLU A 263 11.31 -0.08 2.36
N MET A 264 11.71 -1.30 2.74
CA MET A 264 11.45 -1.84 4.09
C MET A 264 12.32 -1.17 5.16
N HIS A 265 13.43 -0.55 4.77
CA HIS A 265 14.38 0.06 5.71
C HIS A 265 14.07 1.54 5.93
N GLY A 266 13.70 1.87 7.16
CA GLY A 266 13.53 3.24 7.64
C GLY A 266 14.76 3.80 8.36
N ILE A 267 14.58 4.94 9.02
CA ILE A 267 15.54 5.52 9.96
C ILE A 267 15.07 5.28 11.39
N PHE A 268 16.03 5.18 12.32
CA PHE A 268 15.76 5.14 13.75
C PHE A 268 16.83 5.94 14.50
N TYR A 269 16.39 6.78 15.44
CA TYR A 269 17.23 7.52 16.37
C TYR A 269 16.62 7.48 17.76
N ALA A 270 17.48 7.35 18.77
CA ALA A 270 17.13 7.53 20.17
C ALA A 270 18.06 8.59 20.80
N TRP A 271 17.53 9.41 21.69
CA TRP A 271 18.30 10.42 22.43
C TRP A 271 17.72 10.66 23.82
N GLY A 272 18.55 10.81 24.85
CA GLY A 272 18.11 11.14 26.21
C GLY A 272 18.86 10.37 27.29
N GLY A 273 18.44 10.55 28.54
CA GLY A 273 19.10 10.01 29.74
C GLY A 273 19.35 8.49 29.74
N PRO A 274 18.36 7.64 29.42
CA PRO A 274 18.53 6.19 29.42
C PRO A 274 19.04 5.65 28.08
N VAL A 275 19.44 6.48 27.12
CA VAL A 275 19.85 6.01 25.79
C VAL A 275 21.35 5.73 25.76
N GLU A 276 21.73 4.52 25.35
CA GLU A 276 23.12 4.11 25.18
C GLU A 276 23.73 4.75 23.92
N ASN A 277 25.01 5.13 24.00
CA ASN A 277 25.71 5.75 22.86
C ASN A 277 26.24 4.67 21.90
N GLU A 278 25.34 4.19 21.04
CA GLU A 278 25.62 3.15 20.07
C GLU A 278 25.26 3.60 18.64
N THR A 279 25.93 3.02 17.65
CA THR A 279 25.66 3.30 16.23
C THR A 279 25.56 2.00 15.43
N GLY A 280 24.77 2.01 14.36
CA GLY A 280 24.56 0.82 13.53
C GLY A 280 23.58 -0.21 14.13
N VAL A 281 22.77 0.21 15.10
CA VAL A 281 21.70 -0.62 15.65
C VAL A 281 20.58 -0.78 14.62
N THR A 282 20.03 -2.00 14.51
CA THR A 282 18.84 -2.29 13.72
C THR A 282 17.69 -2.59 14.66
N VAL A 283 16.55 -1.94 14.43
CA VAL A 283 15.34 -2.08 15.24
C VAL A 283 14.16 -2.46 14.34
N ASP A 284 13.40 -3.46 14.77
CA ASP A 284 12.16 -3.80 14.07
C ASP A 284 11.06 -2.81 14.48
N LEU A 285 10.19 -2.45 13.54
CA LEU A 285 9.12 -1.48 13.81
C LEU A 285 8.22 -1.93 14.98
N THR A 286 8.05 -3.24 15.13
CA THR A 286 7.29 -3.87 16.22
C THR A 286 7.91 -3.67 17.59
N ASP A 287 9.23 -3.46 17.68
CA ASP A 287 9.96 -3.26 18.94
C ASP A 287 9.74 -1.87 19.55
N PHE A 288 9.25 -0.92 18.75
CA PHE A 288 9.06 0.45 19.20
C PHE A 288 8.06 0.57 20.36
N ALA A 289 6.90 -0.06 20.22
CA ALA A 289 5.84 0.00 21.24
C ALA A 289 6.26 -0.59 22.60
N PRO A 290 6.80 -1.83 22.67
CA PRO A 290 7.27 -2.39 23.94
C PRO A 290 8.43 -1.58 24.54
N THR A 291 9.36 -1.08 23.72
CA THR A 291 10.45 -0.19 24.18
C THR A 291 9.91 1.11 24.78
N ALA A 292 8.91 1.73 24.14
CA ALA A 292 8.25 2.93 24.65
C ALA A 292 7.49 2.67 25.97
N CYS A 293 6.83 1.51 26.11
CA CYS A 293 6.21 1.10 27.37
C CYS A 293 7.25 1.02 28.50
N SER A 294 8.40 0.39 28.22
CA SER A 294 9.49 0.29 29.20
C SER A 294 10.04 1.66 29.61
N LEU A 295 10.23 2.59 28.67
CA LEU A 295 10.69 3.96 28.97
C LEU A 295 9.68 4.75 29.83
N LEU A 296 8.39 4.43 29.73
CA LEU A 296 7.33 5.07 30.50
C LEU A 296 7.07 4.40 31.86
N ASP A 297 7.85 3.38 32.22
CA ASP A 297 7.67 2.55 33.44
C ASP A 297 6.25 1.96 33.53
N VAL A 298 5.72 1.49 32.39
CA VAL A 298 4.44 0.79 32.32
C VAL A 298 4.63 -0.66 31.87
N PRO A 299 3.79 -1.61 32.32
CA PRO A 299 3.87 -3.00 31.89
C PRO A 299 3.78 -3.13 30.37
N VAL A 300 4.61 -4.01 29.81
CA VAL A 300 4.57 -4.35 28.38
C VAL A 300 3.51 -5.44 28.19
N PRO A 301 2.43 -5.19 27.40
CA PRO A 301 1.44 -6.21 27.10
C PRO A 301 2.08 -7.45 26.47
N ALA A 302 1.74 -8.63 27.01
CA ALA A 302 2.26 -9.90 26.51
C ALA A 302 1.90 -10.18 25.03
N GLU A 303 0.83 -9.53 24.53
CA GLU A 303 0.33 -9.65 23.16
C GLU A 303 1.08 -8.80 22.12
N MET A 304 2.03 -7.94 22.54
CA MET A 304 2.87 -7.21 21.57
C MET A 304 3.86 -8.16 20.88
N ASP A 305 3.95 -8.06 19.56
CA ASP A 305 4.82 -8.90 18.72
C ASP A 305 6.32 -8.63 18.92
N GLY A 306 6.70 -7.36 19.09
CA GLY A 306 8.10 -6.96 19.23
C GLY A 306 8.66 -7.10 20.63
N ASP A 307 9.95 -6.82 20.77
CA ASP A 307 10.68 -6.92 22.03
C ASP A 307 11.16 -5.55 22.55
N VAL A 308 11.42 -5.47 23.86
CA VAL A 308 12.04 -4.30 24.47
C VAL A 308 13.50 -4.24 24.03
N ARG A 309 13.94 -3.09 23.52
CA ARG A 309 15.31 -2.85 23.08
C ARG A 309 16.21 -2.36 24.20
N ASP A 310 16.49 -3.26 25.13
CA ASP A 310 17.42 -3.04 26.25
C ASP A 310 18.89 -2.83 25.82
N ASP A 311 19.19 -3.11 24.55
CA ASP A 311 20.45 -2.79 23.88
C ASP A 311 20.52 -1.33 23.39
N VAL A 312 19.39 -0.64 23.29
CA VAL A 312 19.29 0.78 22.86
C VAL A 312 19.04 1.69 24.05
N VAL A 313 18.24 1.22 25.00
CA VAL A 313 17.85 1.96 26.20
C VAL A 313 18.14 1.14 27.44
N ASP A 314 18.83 1.72 28.43
CA ASP A 314 19.13 1.10 29.73
C ASP A 314 17.86 1.03 30.59
N VAL A 315 16.98 0.09 30.24
CA VAL A 315 15.70 -0.16 30.89
C VAL A 315 15.46 -1.66 31.03
N SER A 316 14.67 -2.02 32.04
CA SER A 316 14.16 -3.38 32.21
C SER A 316 12.64 -3.32 32.38
N ALA A 317 11.90 -4.17 31.67
CA ALA A 317 10.46 -4.28 31.83
C ALA A 317 10.03 -5.72 32.15
N GLU A 318 9.03 -5.84 33.02
CA GLU A 318 8.26 -7.07 33.16
C GLU A 318 7.11 -7.06 32.15
N ARG A 319 6.97 -8.16 31.38
CA ARG A 319 5.77 -8.38 30.56
C ARG A 319 4.62 -8.80 31.46
N ASP A 320 3.45 -8.21 31.26
CA ASP A 320 2.23 -8.58 31.97
C ASP A 320 1.05 -8.65 31.01
N SER A 321 0.03 -9.42 31.38
CA SER A 321 -1.23 -9.47 30.62
C SER A 321 -1.95 -8.13 30.70
N TYR A 322 -2.36 -7.59 29.54
CA TYR A 322 -3.11 -6.34 29.48
C TYR A 322 -4.60 -6.63 29.22
N ASP A 323 -5.43 -6.59 30.27
CA ASP A 323 -6.91 -6.72 30.15
C ASP A 323 -7.58 -5.42 29.65
N GLY A 324 -6.80 -4.46 29.16
CA GLY A 324 -7.35 -3.27 28.55
C GLY A 324 -7.99 -3.64 27.23
N LYS A 325 -9.33 -3.54 27.16
CA LYS A 325 -10.05 -3.59 25.89
C LYS A 325 -9.47 -2.51 24.98
N VAL A 326 -8.81 -2.91 23.90
CA VAL A 326 -8.59 -2.04 22.75
C VAL A 326 -9.99 -1.75 22.21
N GLU A 327 -10.61 -0.67 22.68
CA GLU A 327 -11.72 -0.07 21.97
C GLU A 327 -11.14 0.50 20.67
N ALA A 328 -10.94 -0.38 19.69
CA ALA A 328 -10.69 0.00 18.31
C ALA A 328 -11.69 1.11 18.01
N LYS A 329 -11.17 2.32 17.73
CA LYS A 329 -11.94 3.56 17.67
C LYS A 329 -13.32 3.26 17.11
N ARG A 330 -14.34 3.62 17.90
CA ARG A 330 -15.80 3.61 17.67
C ARG A 330 -16.28 3.78 16.21
N ALA A 331 -15.46 4.36 15.33
CA ALA A 331 -15.66 4.50 13.90
C ALA A 331 -15.86 3.19 13.10
N VAL A 332 -15.30 2.03 13.54
CA VAL A 332 -15.51 0.77 12.79
C VAL A 332 -16.85 0.10 13.14
N ARG A 333 -17.28 0.18 14.41
CA ARG A 333 -18.58 -0.40 14.84
C ARG A 333 -19.78 0.33 14.24
N GLU A 334 -19.72 1.64 14.02
CA GLU A 334 -20.80 2.37 13.34
C GLU A 334 -20.96 1.95 11.88
N VAL A 335 -19.88 1.56 11.20
CA VAL A 335 -19.94 1.14 9.78
C VAL A 335 -20.41 -0.31 9.61
N VAL A 336 -20.10 -1.20 10.57
CA VAL A 336 -20.51 -2.61 10.49
C VAL A 336 -21.87 -2.86 11.14
N GLY A 337 -22.25 -2.06 12.15
CA GLY A 337 -23.52 -2.19 12.86
C GLY A 337 -24.75 -1.88 12.00
N GLU A 338 -24.65 -0.98 11.03
CA GLU A 338 -25.75 -0.64 10.11
C GLU A 338 -25.95 -1.67 8.98
N LEU A 339 -25.14 -2.72 8.89
CA LEU A 339 -25.31 -3.81 7.93
C LEU A 339 -26.01 -5.05 8.50
N GLN A 340 -26.46 -5.02 9.76
CA GLN A 340 -27.13 -6.14 10.43
C GLN A 340 -28.53 -5.83 11.02
N GLU A 341 -29.14 -4.70 10.68
CA GLU A 341 -30.59 -4.46 10.83
C GLU A 341 -31.25 -4.23 9.47
#